data_AF-A0A261SUP3-F1
#
_entry.id   AF-A0A261SUP3-F1
#
_cell.length_a   1.000
_cell.length_b   1.000
_cell.length_c   1.000
_cell.angle_alpha   90.00
_cell.angle_beta   90.00
_cell.angle_gamma   90.00
#
_symmetry.space_group_name_H-M   'P 1'
#
loop_
_entity.id
_entity.type
_entity.pdbx_description
1 polymer ?
#
loop_
_entity_poly.entity_id
_entity_poly.type
_entity_poly.pdbx_seq_one_letter_code
_entity_poly.pdbx_strand_id
1 'polypeptide(L)'
;MAVSGFGITSRGVWGLLAFALAGATPAVVQAQAAPSVTAPAGTRIVVPHTPPRAKRIFDAADRSSRLMDRWNDTRIAAAVEPGLVEALQARGCALGRDPARYFVPAYRAYYDTLRAGFIEQARADRASPQQQAQMAPLLWAVAQLDEAQYQEVLDWFTSAGTREARQYYDLFTAIGDLQSGGLAPGSRDPVYVMLFDFKEAVAAGGLTQPVTAAIRRLDAAQADAFQTVDRNARPTEARRAQWDGLLRWFAANGQALSGELFNHTLSQQQRDAMIGFNHGRYTAAIAAGVSALQAWRAREQAGQPPAGNKELAGREIDLYFGKPMNSYPADTATEPLAWLRTQSARYLEQHKAALCPG
;
A
#
# COMPACT_ATOMS: atom_id res chain seq x y z
N MET A 1 -9.55 13.52 -33.59
CA MET A 1 -10.02 14.10 -32.31
C MET A 1 -9.08 13.61 -31.23
N ALA A 2 -8.23 14.50 -30.73
CA ALA A 2 -7.21 14.18 -29.73
C ALA A 2 -7.87 14.05 -28.36
N VAL A 3 -7.76 12.89 -27.73
CA VAL A 3 -8.25 12.64 -26.37
C VAL A 3 -7.17 13.08 -25.40
N SER A 4 -7.35 14.28 -24.86
CA SER A 4 -6.49 14.90 -23.86
C SER A 4 -6.66 14.21 -22.50
N GLY A 5 -5.56 13.73 -21.91
CA GLY A 5 -5.38 13.65 -20.46
C GLY A 5 -6.10 12.52 -19.70
N PHE A 6 -5.68 11.26 -19.88
CA PHE A 6 -5.90 10.21 -18.89
C PHE A 6 -4.96 10.42 -17.68
N GLY A 7 -5.33 11.36 -16.82
CA GLY A 7 -4.77 11.47 -15.47
C GLY A 7 -5.38 10.39 -14.58
N ILE A 8 -5.02 9.11 -14.80
CA ILE A 8 -5.26 8.06 -13.82
C ILE A 8 -4.29 8.33 -12.67
N THR A 9 -4.67 9.21 -11.74
CA THR A 9 -4.04 9.24 -10.43
C THR A 9 -4.39 7.91 -9.77
N SER A 10 -3.49 6.94 -9.89
CA SER A 10 -3.52 5.65 -9.21
C SER A 10 -3.36 5.87 -7.70
N ARG A 11 -4.38 6.48 -7.09
CA ARG A 11 -4.60 6.46 -5.66
C ARG A 11 -5.70 5.44 -5.44
N GLY A 12 -5.31 4.16 -5.53
CA GLY A 12 -6.18 3.08 -5.09
C GLY A 12 -6.68 3.39 -3.67
N VAL A 13 -7.86 2.86 -3.34
CA VAL A 13 -8.51 3.00 -2.02
C VAL A 13 -7.55 2.66 -0.85
N TRP A 14 -6.49 1.89 -1.11
CA TRP A 14 -5.43 1.54 -0.17
C TRP A 14 -4.18 2.47 -0.20
N GLY A 15 -3.96 3.23 -1.26
CA GLY A 15 -2.85 4.21 -1.37
C GLY A 15 -3.14 5.51 -0.62
N LEU A 16 -4.43 5.85 -0.42
CA LEU A 16 -4.85 6.99 0.40
C LEU A 16 -4.57 6.79 1.90
N LEU A 17 -4.54 5.55 2.39
CA LEU A 17 -4.17 5.24 3.78
C LEU A 17 -2.66 5.20 4.01
N ALA A 18 -1.88 4.74 3.03
CA ALA A 18 -0.42 4.72 3.16
C ALA A 18 0.20 6.13 3.23
N PHE A 19 -0.39 7.12 2.55
CA PHE A 19 0.11 8.51 2.59
C PHE A 19 -0.45 9.37 3.73
N ALA A 20 -1.58 8.98 4.35
CA ALA A 20 -2.13 9.71 5.50
C ALA A 20 -1.41 9.38 6.83
N LEU A 21 -0.51 8.39 6.85
CA LEU A 21 0.20 7.92 8.04
C LEU A 21 1.70 8.23 8.06
N ALA A 22 2.26 8.83 7.00
CA ALA A 22 3.70 9.14 6.90
C ALA A 22 4.06 10.60 7.28
N GLY A 23 3.15 11.36 7.89
CA GLY A 23 3.29 12.81 8.08
C GLY A 23 3.03 13.30 9.50
N ALA A 24 3.61 12.66 10.51
CA ALA A 24 3.73 13.27 11.84
C ALA A 24 5.05 12.84 12.49
N THR A 25 6.07 13.68 12.35
CA THR A 25 7.22 13.67 13.26
C THR A 25 6.71 13.82 14.70
N PRO A 26 7.13 13.01 15.67
CA PRO A 26 6.74 13.22 17.06
C PRO A 26 7.47 14.45 17.59
N ALA A 27 6.78 15.58 17.67
CA ALA A 27 7.17 16.64 18.59
C ALA A 27 6.86 16.14 20.00
N VAL A 28 7.90 15.92 20.80
CA VAL A 28 7.81 15.65 22.23
C VAL A 28 7.15 16.86 22.89
N VAL A 29 5.88 16.76 23.28
CA VAL A 29 5.24 17.74 24.16
C VAL A 29 5.06 17.09 25.51
N GLN A 30 5.85 17.56 26.49
CA GLN A 30 5.65 17.28 27.90
C GLN A 30 4.27 17.78 28.31
N ALA A 31 3.37 16.87 28.68
CA ALA A 31 2.08 17.20 29.23
C ALA A 31 2.27 17.71 30.68
N GLN A 32 2.04 19.01 30.89
CA GLN A 32 1.77 19.55 32.22
C GLN A 32 0.29 19.29 32.56
N ALA A 33 0.07 18.66 33.71
CA ALA A 33 -1.24 18.28 34.20
C ALA A 33 -2.07 19.51 34.60
N ALA A 34 -3.32 19.56 34.14
CA ALA A 34 -4.37 20.41 34.68
C ALA A 34 -5.44 19.54 35.37
N PRO A 35 -6.18 20.06 36.37
CA PRO A 35 -6.86 19.24 37.38
C PRO A 35 -8.13 18.59 36.86
N SER A 36 -8.35 17.37 37.34
CA SER A 36 -9.44 16.46 37.04
C SER A 36 -10.82 17.04 37.37
N VAL A 37 -11.70 17.12 36.37
CA VAL A 37 -13.16 17.15 36.58
C VAL A 37 -13.67 15.72 36.53
N THR A 38 -14.24 15.27 37.64
CA THR A 38 -14.78 13.93 37.84
C THR A 38 -15.98 13.70 36.93
N ALA A 39 -15.87 12.77 35.97
CA ALA A 39 -17.00 12.29 35.16
C ALA A 39 -17.61 11.02 35.80
N PRO A 40 -18.94 10.91 35.93
CA PRO A 40 -19.57 9.72 36.49
C PRO A 40 -19.87 8.66 35.42
N ALA A 41 -19.91 7.41 35.89
CA ALA A 41 -20.52 6.21 35.31
C ALA A 41 -20.02 5.71 33.94
N GLY A 42 -19.07 4.79 34.00
CA GLY A 42 -18.99 3.65 33.09
C GLY A 42 -18.81 3.99 31.61
N THR A 43 -17.70 4.64 31.25
CA THR A 43 -17.24 4.70 29.87
C THR A 43 -16.98 3.27 29.41
N ARG A 44 -17.97 2.65 28.77
CA ARG A 44 -17.79 1.40 28.03
C ARG A 44 -16.62 1.68 27.09
N ILE A 45 -15.50 0.98 27.26
CA ILE A 45 -14.37 1.11 26.35
C ILE A 45 -14.90 0.66 24.99
N VAL A 46 -15.20 1.61 24.11
CA VAL A 46 -15.60 1.30 22.73
C VAL A 46 -14.33 0.89 22.02
N VAL A 47 -14.15 -0.43 21.89
CA VAL A 47 -13.08 -1.00 21.07
C VAL A 47 -13.52 -0.86 19.62
N PRO A 48 -12.76 -0.13 18.78
CA PRO A 48 -13.05 -0.01 17.36
C PRO A 48 -13.07 -1.40 16.74
N HIS A 49 -14.13 -1.69 16.01
CA HIS A 49 -14.27 -2.92 15.25
C HIS A 49 -14.90 -2.60 13.91
N THR A 50 -14.38 -3.22 12.85
CA THR A 50 -14.94 -3.10 11.52
C THR A 50 -16.36 -3.68 11.49
N PRO A 51 -17.39 -2.90 11.11
CA PRO A 51 -18.75 -3.42 10.97
C PRO A 51 -18.85 -4.53 9.91
N PRO A 52 -19.76 -5.51 10.04
CA PRO A 52 -19.84 -6.66 9.13
C PRO A 52 -19.98 -6.28 7.64
N ARG A 53 -20.75 -5.22 7.33
CA ARG A 53 -20.94 -4.70 5.97
C ARG A 53 -19.62 -4.25 5.34
N ALA A 54 -18.84 -3.45 6.07
CA ALA A 54 -17.53 -3.00 5.61
C ALA A 54 -16.52 -4.16 5.52
N LYS A 55 -16.53 -5.07 6.51
CA LYS A 55 -15.67 -6.25 6.51
C LYS A 55 -15.83 -7.08 5.23
N ARG A 56 -17.07 -7.29 4.77
CA ARG A 56 -17.33 -8.08 3.55
C ARG A 56 -16.74 -7.43 2.29
N ILE A 57 -16.84 -6.10 2.14
CA ILE A 57 -16.22 -5.38 1.02
C ILE A 57 -14.69 -5.48 1.11
N PHE A 58 -14.11 -5.25 2.29
CA PHE A 58 -12.65 -5.26 2.46
C PHE A 58 -12.06 -6.65 2.23
N ASP A 59 -12.68 -7.70 2.77
CA ASP A 59 -12.26 -9.08 2.53
C ASP A 59 -12.34 -9.44 1.03
N ALA A 60 -13.34 -8.94 0.31
CA ALA A 60 -13.49 -9.15 -1.13
C ALA A 60 -12.48 -8.34 -1.94
N ALA A 61 -12.15 -7.11 -1.51
CA ALA A 61 -11.15 -6.26 -2.15
C ALA A 61 -9.73 -6.80 -1.94
N ASP A 62 -9.41 -7.30 -0.75
CA ASP A 62 -8.10 -7.88 -0.45
C ASP A 62 -7.80 -9.12 -1.29
N ARG A 63 -8.85 -9.82 -1.75
CA ARG A 63 -8.79 -11.05 -2.58
C ARG A 63 -9.38 -10.86 -3.97
N SER A 64 -9.37 -9.62 -4.47
CA SER A 64 -10.00 -9.23 -5.74
C SER A 64 -9.46 -10.02 -6.93
N SER A 65 -8.15 -10.34 -6.90
CA SER A 65 -7.45 -11.14 -7.90
C SER A 65 -6.21 -11.82 -7.33
N ARG A 66 -5.75 -12.89 -8.01
CA ARG A 66 -4.48 -13.57 -7.68
C ARG A 66 -3.25 -12.66 -7.76
N LEU A 67 -3.32 -11.62 -8.61
CA LEU A 67 -2.27 -10.62 -8.69
C LEU A 67 -2.26 -9.78 -7.41
N MET A 68 -3.42 -9.26 -6.99
CA MET A 68 -3.53 -8.43 -5.80
C MET A 68 -3.19 -9.22 -4.53
N ASP A 69 -3.56 -10.49 -4.44
CA ASP A 69 -3.16 -11.38 -3.34
C ASP A 69 -1.63 -11.40 -3.16
N ARG A 70 -0.87 -11.47 -4.27
CA ARG A 70 0.60 -11.45 -4.24
C ARG A 70 1.18 -10.04 -4.07
N TRP A 71 0.55 -9.04 -4.67
CA TRP A 71 1.03 -7.66 -4.64
C TRP A 71 0.83 -7.00 -3.28
N ASN A 72 -0.25 -7.34 -2.55
CA ASN A 72 -0.50 -6.81 -1.21
C ASN A 72 0.63 -7.15 -0.23
N ASP A 73 1.16 -8.36 -0.28
CA ASP A 73 2.31 -8.76 0.54
C ASP A 73 3.56 -7.95 0.22
N THR A 74 3.75 -7.63 -1.06
CA THR A 74 4.85 -6.79 -1.54
C THR A 74 4.73 -5.36 -1.02
N ARG A 75 3.52 -4.78 -1.08
CA ARG A 75 3.25 -3.44 -0.57
C ARG A 75 3.48 -3.34 0.94
N ILE A 76 3.14 -4.38 1.69
CA ILE A 76 3.44 -4.46 3.12
C ILE A 76 4.96 -4.60 3.32
N ALA A 77 5.61 -5.50 2.58
CA ALA A 77 7.04 -5.79 2.68
C ALA A 77 7.94 -4.63 2.28
N ALA A 78 7.48 -3.69 1.46
CA ALA A 78 8.22 -2.50 1.07
C ALA A 78 8.80 -1.71 2.24
N ALA A 79 8.09 -1.66 3.36
CA ALA A 79 8.53 -0.97 4.57
C ALA A 79 9.70 -1.67 5.29
N VAL A 80 10.02 -2.91 4.91
CA VAL A 80 11.07 -3.73 5.55
C VAL A 80 12.46 -3.26 5.12
N GLU A 81 12.64 -2.98 3.83
CA GLU A 81 13.96 -2.73 3.23
C GLU A 81 14.76 -1.63 3.94
N PRO A 82 14.22 -0.43 4.22
CA PRO A 82 14.97 0.61 4.91
C PRO A 82 15.47 0.17 6.29
N GLY A 83 14.64 -0.54 7.06
CA GLY A 83 15.00 -1.02 8.40
C GLY A 83 16.06 -2.14 8.38
N LEU A 84 16.05 -3.00 7.36
CA LEU A 84 17.10 -4.01 7.18
C LEU A 84 18.44 -3.37 6.82
N VAL A 85 18.41 -2.39 5.93
CA VAL A 85 19.60 -1.62 5.53
C VAL A 85 20.19 -0.88 6.74
N GLU A 86 19.37 -0.18 7.50
CA GLU A 86 19.79 0.53 8.71
C GLU A 86 20.44 -0.42 9.73
N ALA A 87 19.85 -1.59 9.96
CA ALA A 87 20.38 -2.58 10.90
C ALA A 87 21.74 -3.16 10.45
N LEU A 88 21.92 -3.44 9.16
CA LEU A 88 23.20 -3.86 8.60
C LEU A 88 24.27 -2.77 8.74
N GLN A 89 23.91 -1.52 8.44
CA GLN A 89 24.83 -0.38 8.56
C GLN A 89 25.25 -0.15 10.01
N ALA A 90 24.32 -0.22 10.97
CA ALA A 90 24.60 -0.09 12.40
C ALA A 90 25.58 -1.16 12.93
N ARG A 91 25.66 -2.32 12.26
CA ARG A 91 26.60 -3.41 12.58
C ARG A 91 27.88 -3.37 11.73
N GLY A 92 28.08 -2.35 10.92
CA GLY A 92 29.27 -2.16 10.08
C GLY A 92 29.32 -3.08 8.86
N CYS A 93 28.19 -3.61 8.40
CA CYS A 93 28.15 -4.57 7.29
C CYS A 93 28.17 -3.84 5.94
N ALA A 94 29.14 -4.16 5.07
CA ALA A 94 29.29 -3.54 3.75
C ALA A 94 28.03 -3.70 2.87
N LEU A 95 27.32 -4.83 3.01
CA LEU A 95 26.07 -5.10 2.28
C LEU A 95 25.00 -4.02 2.48
N GLY A 96 24.98 -3.32 3.62
CA GLY A 96 24.02 -2.25 3.88
C GLY A 96 24.19 -1.03 2.96
N ARG A 97 25.27 -0.94 2.18
CA ARG A 97 25.51 0.14 1.21
C ARG A 97 25.65 -0.36 -0.22
N ASP A 98 25.59 -1.67 -0.43
CA ASP A 98 25.81 -2.29 -1.73
C ASP A 98 24.46 -2.60 -2.39
N PRO A 99 24.13 -2.00 -3.55
CA PRO A 99 22.95 -2.38 -4.33
C PRO A 99 22.98 -3.84 -4.79
N ALA A 100 24.16 -4.47 -4.89
CA ALA A 100 24.29 -5.88 -5.23
C ALA A 100 23.86 -6.82 -4.08
N ARG A 101 23.52 -6.31 -2.90
CA ARG A 101 23.05 -7.12 -1.75
C ARG A 101 21.90 -8.05 -2.10
N TYR A 102 20.96 -7.62 -2.95
CA TYR A 102 19.81 -8.42 -3.37
C TYR A 102 20.20 -9.72 -4.10
N PHE A 103 21.44 -9.82 -4.54
CA PHE A 103 22.00 -10.97 -5.23
C PHE A 103 22.82 -11.89 -4.33
N VAL A 104 23.15 -11.44 -3.13
CA VAL A 104 23.88 -12.22 -2.13
C VAL A 104 22.90 -13.21 -1.49
N PRO A 105 23.16 -14.54 -1.55
CA PRO A 105 22.26 -15.54 -0.97
C PRO A 105 21.96 -15.31 0.52
N ALA A 106 22.96 -14.91 1.31
CA ALA A 106 22.79 -14.62 2.73
C ALA A 106 21.81 -13.45 2.97
N TYR A 107 21.95 -12.37 2.18
CA TYR A 107 21.04 -11.24 2.28
C TYR A 107 19.62 -11.59 1.83
N ARG A 108 19.47 -12.41 0.78
CA ARG A 108 18.14 -12.90 0.37
C ARG A 108 17.46 -13.70 1.47
N ALA A 109 18.17 -14.62 2.11
CA ALA A 109 17.64 -15.37 3.24
C ALA A 109 17.22 -14.45 4.40
N TYR A 110 18.03 -13.43 4.70
CA TYR A 110 17.73 -12.42 5.71
C TYR A 110 16.48 -11.58 5.38
N TYR A 111 16.39 -11.08 4.13
CA TYR A 111 15.24 -10.36 3.63
C TYR A 111 13.97 -11.21 3.67
N ASP A 112 13.99 -12.41 3.08
CA ASP A 112 12.82 -13.29 2.98
C ASP A 112 12.30 -13.72 4.36
N THR A 113 13.20 -14.02 5.31
CA THR A 113 12.83 -14.39 6.68
C THR A 113 12.11 -13.24 7.39
N LEU A 114 12.68 -12.03 7.35
CA LEU A 114 12.11 -10.89 8.07
C LEU A 114 10.90 -10.29 7.38
N ARG A 115 10.85 -10.35 6.04
CA ARG A 115 9.68 -9.98 5.25
C ARG A 115 8.45 -10.79 5.66
N ALA A 116 8.57 -12.12 5.75
CA ALA A 116 7.43 -12.97 6.07
C ALA A 116 6.84 -12.65 7.44
N GLY A 117 7.69 -12.59 8.48
CA GLY A 117 7.23 -12.24 9.82
C GLY A 117 6.73 -10.80 9.93
N PHE A 118 7.31 -9.84 9.20
CA PHE A 118 6.82 -8.47 9.16
C PHE A 118 5.41 -8.39 8.56
N ILE A 119 5.12 -9.15 7.51
CA ILE A 119 3.78 -9.19 6.90
C ILE A 119 2.75 -9.71 7.91
N GLU A 120 3.06 -10.79 8.63
CA GLU A 120 2.20 -11.33 9.69
C GLU A 120 1.96 -10.30 10.79
N GLN A 121 3.03 -9.65 11.24
CA GLN A 121 2.99 -8.62 12.26
C GLN A 121 2.14 -7.41 11.83
N ALA A 122 2.30 -6.94 10.59
CA ALA A 122 1.52 -5.85 10.03
C ALA A 122 0.03 -6.19 9.89
N ARG A 123 -0.30 -7.46 9.59
CA ARG A 123 -1.70 -7.93 9.57
C ARG A 123 -2.29 -7.96 10.97
N ALA A 124 -1.51 -8.36 11.99
CA ALA A 124 -1.94 -8.29 13.38
C ALA A 124 -2.16 -6.84 13.85
N ASP A 125 -1.23 -5.93 13.52
CA ASP A 125 -1.38 -4.50 13.84
C ASP A 125 -2.64 -3.91 13.21
N ARG A 126 -3.01 -4.27 11.97
CA ARG A 126 -4.27 -3.80 11.36
C ARG A 126 -5.53 -4.15 12.16
N ALA A 127 -5.48 -5.17 13.00
CA ALA A 127 -6.57 -5.53 13.91
C ALA A 127 -6.53 -4.75 15.23
N SER A 128 -5.48 -3.97 15.50
CA SER A 128 -5.34 -3.18 16.71
C SER A 128 -6.38 -2.04 16.77
N PRO A 129 -6.81 -1.62 17.98
CA PRO A 129 -7.77 -0.52 18.13
C PRO A 129 -7.36 0.76 17.40
N GLN A 130 -6.06 1.10 17.42
CA GLN A 130 -5.56 2.29 16.75
C GLN A 130 -5.71 2.17 15.22
N GLN A 131 -5.29 1.05 14.62
CA GLN A 131 -5.41 0.86 13.17
C GLN A 131 -6.88 0.76 12.73
N GLN A 132 -7.72 0.08 13.51
CA GLN A 132 -9.16 0.02 13.26
C GLN A 132 -9.80 1.42 13.30
N ALA A 133 -9.39 2.28 14.24
CA ALA A 133 -9.84 3.67 14.28
C ALA A 133 -9.34 4.47 13.06
N GLN A 134 -8.11 4.22 12.59
CA GLN A 134 -7.56 4.89 11.40
C GLN A 134 -8.33 4.55 10.11
N MET A 135 -9.05 3.43 10.08
CA MET A 135 -9.92 3.03 8.96
C MET A 135 -11.26 3.78 8.92
N ALA A 136 -11.57 4.63 9.90
CA ALA A 136 -12.86 5.33 10.01
C ALA A 136 -13.36 6.00 8.72
N PRO A 137 -12.53 6.70 7.90
CA PRO A 137 -13.00 7.27 6.64
C PRO A 137 -13.56 6.24 5.66
N LEU A 138 -12.95 5.05 5.57
CA LEU A 138 -13.43 3.98 4.70
C LEU A 138 -14.71 3.34 5.26
N LEU A 139 -14.77 3.12 6.57
CA LEU A 139 -15.95 2.58 7.24
C LEU A 139 -17.15 3.50 7.09
N TRP A 140 -16.93 4.80 7.26
CA TRP A 140 -17.92 5.84 7.04
C TRP A 140 -18.39 5.83 5.58
N ALA A 141 -17.48 5.79 4.61
CA ALA A 141 -17.85 5.74 3.19
C ALA A 141 -18.73 4.53 2.84
N VAL A 142 -18.45 3.35 3.41
CA VAL A 142 -19.30 2.16 3.24
C VAL A 142 -20.67 2.35 3.91
N ALA A 143 -20.71 3.00 5.08
CA ALA A 143 -21.96 3.27 5.80
C ALA A 143 -22.87 4.26 5.06
N GLN A 144 -22.32 5.13 4.20
CA GLN A 144 -23.09 6.04 3.36
C GLN A 144 -23.72 5.36 2.12
N LEU A 145 -23.36 4.11 1.81
CA LEU A 145 -23.91 3.41 0.65
C LEU A 145 -25.31 2.87 0.95
N ASP A 146 -26.27 3.21 0.08
CA ASP A 146 -27.55 2.50 0.04
C ASP A 146 -27.37 1.03 -0.40
N GLU A 147 -28.43 0.23 -0.33
CA GLU A 147 -28.33 -1.20 -0.62
C GLU A 147 -27.93 -1.49 -2.07
N ALA A 148 -28.46 -0.73 -3.03
CA ALA A 148 -28.12 -0.92 -4.45
C ALA A 148 -26.63 -0.59 -4.70
N GLN A 149 -26.14 0.52 -4.16
CA GLN A 149 -24.75 0.94 -4.26
C GLN A 149 -23.80 -0.04 -3.57
N TYR A 150 -24.20 -0.57 -2.41
CA TYR A 150 -23.41 -1.58 -1.71
C TYR A 150 -23.29 -2.87 -2.52
N GLN A 151 -24.39 -3.35 -3.10
CA GLN A 151 -24.34 -4.54 -3.95
C GLN A 151 -23.52 -4.30 -5.21
N GLU A 152 -23.61 -3.13 -5.84
CA GLU A 152 -22.77 -2.76 -7.00
C GLU A 152 -21.27 -2.85 -6.66
N VAL A 153 -20.85 -2.30 -5.52
CA VAL A 153 -19.46 -2.36 -5.04
C VAL A 153 -19.04 -3.78 -4.73
N LEU A 154 -19.90 -4.55 -4.06
CA LEU A 154 -19.60 -5.94 -3.71
C LEU A 154 -19.50 -6.82 -4.96
N ASP A 155 -20.38 -6.62 -5.93
CA ASP A 155 -20.40 -7.33 -7.22
C ASP A 155 -19.17 -6.97 -8.04
N TRP A 156 -18.70 -5.72 -8.00
CA TRP A 156 -17.43 -5.36 -8.60
C TRP A 156 -16.33 -6.30 -8.10
N PHE A 157 -16.22 -6.54 -6.78
CA PHE A 157 -15.19 -7.39 -6.17
C PHE A 157 -15.41 -8.90 -6.30
N THR A 158 -16.66 -9.36 -6.38
CA THR A 158 -16.99 -10.78 -6.26
C THR A 158 -17.48 -11.43 -7.55
N SER A 159 -18.05 -10.68 -8.49
CA SER A 159 -18.66 -11.23 -9.70
C SER A 159 -17.61 -11.83 -10.65
N ALA A 160 -17.99 -12.91 -11.33
CA ALA A 160 -17.19 -13.51 -12.40
C ALA A 160 -17.11 -12.58 -13.62
N GLY A 161 -18.16 -11.79 -13.90
CA GLY A 161 -18.22 -10.90 -15.07
C GLY A 161 -17.24 -9.74 -15.03
N THR A 162 -16.89 -9.28 -13.82
CA THR A 162 -15.92 -8.19 -13.60
C THR A 162 -14.50 -8.71 -13.32
N ARG A 163 -14.29 -10.03 -13.26
CA ARG A 163 -13.02 -10.65 -12.84
C ARG A 163 -11.81 -10.21 -13.65
N GLU A 164 -11.94 -10.20 -14.98
CA GLU A 164 -10.84 -9.79 -15.85
C GLU A 164 -10.53 -8.29 -15.71
N ALA A 165 -11.56 -7.44 -15.73
CA ALA A 165 -11.41 -6.01 -15.51
C ALA A 165 -10.73 -5.70 -14.16
N ARG A 166 -11.17 -6.36 -13.07
CA ARG A 166 -10.52 -6.27 -11.75
C ARG A 166 -9.03 -6.57 -11.80
N GLN A 167 -8.65 -7.62 -12.53
CA GLN A 167 -7.27 -8.04 -12.58
C GLN A 167 -6.36 -7.01 -13.25
N TYR A 168 -6.86 -6.33 -14.29
CA TYR A 168 -6.16 -5.19 -14.90
C TYR A 168 -6.19 -3.95 -14.01
N TYR A 169 -7.30 -3.69 -13.30
CA TYR A 169 -7.36 -2.61 -12.30
C TYR A 169 -6.30 -2.79 -11.21
N ASP A 170 -6.13 -4.01 -10.71
CA ASP A 170 -5.11 -4.36 -9.73
C ASP A 170 -3.69 -4.26 -10.31
N LEU A 171 -3.50 -4.65 -11.58
CA LEU A 171 -2.25 -4.45 -12.31
C LEU A 171 -1.91 -2.96 -12.44
N PHE A 172 -2.87 -2.08 -12.72
CA PHE A 172 -2.64 -0.63 -12.81
C PHE A 172 -2.22 -0.05 -11.47
N THR A 173 -2.76 -0.57 -10.37
CA THR A 173 -2.29 -0.21 -9.02
C THR A 173 -0.83 -0.62 -8.85
N ALA A 174 -0.46 -1.84 -9.22
CA ALA A 174 0.92 -2.33 -9.12
C ALA A 174 1.92 -1.55 -10.00
N ILE A 175 1.50 -1.17 -11.21
CA ILE A 175 2.30 -0.30 -12.09
C ILE A 175 2.45 1.10 -11.49
N GLY A 176 1.40 1.65 -10.88
CA GLY A 176 1.45 2.95 -10.20
C GLY A 176 2.40 2.95 -8.99
N ASP A 177 2.42 1.86 -8.23
CA ASP A 177 3.36 1.67 -7.11
C ASP A 177 4.82 1.62 -7.62
N LEU A 178 5.09 0.87 -8.71
CA LEU A 178 6.39 0.88 -9.39
C LEU A 178 6.77 2.29 -9.87
N GLN A 179 5.83 2.99 -10.50
CA GLN A 179 6.07 4.30 -11.09
C GLN A 179 6.45 5.34 -10.04
N SER A 180 5.72 5.36 -8.93
CA SER A 180 5.92 6.33 -7.85
C SER A 180 7.18 6.07 -7.01
N GLY A 181 7.91 4.98 -7.28
CA GLY A 181 8.92 4.47 -6.36
C GLY A 181 8.31 4.19 -4.97
N GLY A 182 7.00 3.95 -4.92
CA GLY A 182 6.16 4.03 -3.72
C GLY A 182 6.52 3.02 -2.63
N LEU A 183 7.46 2.12 -2.91
CA LEU A 183 7.96 1.10 -1.99
C LEU A 183 9.34 1.42 -1.39
N ALA A 184 9.93 2.58 -1.66
CA ALA A 184 11.04 3.13 -0.89
C ALA A 184 11.15 4.67 -1.01
N PRO A 185 10.36 5.44 -0.25
CA PRO A 185 10.58 6.89 -0.15
C PRO A 185 11.94 7.14 0.51
N GLY A 186 12.94 7.53 -0.29
CA GLY A 186 14.25 7.98 0.21
C GLY A 186 15.45 7.10 -0.12
N SER A 187 15.29 5.87 -0.65
CA SER A 187 16.42 5.16 -1.24
C SER A 187 16.57 5.59 -2.71
N ARG A 188 17.73 6.12 -3.07
CA ARG A 188 18.10 6.35 -4.48
C ARG A 188 18.46 5.05 -5.20
N ASP A 189 18.26 3.91 -4.54
CA ASP A 189 18.68 2.59 -5.00
C ASP A 189 17.54 1.89 -5.74
N PRO A 190 17.83 1.21 -6.86
CA PRO A 190 16.88 0.32 -7.51
C PRO A 190 16.45 -0.79 -6.54
N VAL A 191 15.16 -0.83 -6.17
CA VAL A 191 14.61 -1.89 -5.31
C VAL A 191 14.30 -3.10 -6.18
N TYR A 192 15.32 -3.90 -6.52
CA TYR A 192 15.15 -5.09 -7.36
C TYR A 192 14.09 -6.06 -6.82
N VAL A 193 13.90 -6.11 -5.50
CA VAL A 193 12.85 -6.94 -4.89
C VAL A 193 11.47 -6.54 -5.40
N MET A 194 11.18 -5.25 -5.48
CA MET A 194 9.90 -4.76 -6.01
C MET A 194 9.71 -5.19 -7.48
N LEU A 195 10.77 -5.19 -8.28
CA LEU A 195 10.72 -5.67 -9.67
C LEU A 195 10.44 -7.18 -9.74
N PHE A 196 11.10 -7.98 -8.91
CA PHE A 196 10.88 -9.43 -8.85
C PHE A 196 9.47 -9.77 -8.37
N ASP A 197 9.04 -9.15 -7.27
CA ASP A 197 7.71 -9.30 -6.73
C ASP A 197 6.63 -8.87 -7.75
N PHE A 198 6.87 -7.80 -8.52
CA PHE A 198 5.95 -7.37 -9.58
C PHE A 198 5.85 -8.42 -10.67
N LYS A 199 6.98 -8.94 -11.15
CA LYS A 199 7.01 -9.98 -12.17
C LYS A 199 6.27 -11.25 -11.71
N GLU A 200 6.46 -11.65 -10.46
CA GLU A 200 5.80 -12.81 -9.86
C GLU A 200 4.29 -12.57 -9.71
N ALA A 201 3.85 -11.38 -9.28
CA ALA A 201 2.43 -11.02 -9.19
C ALA A 201 1.75 -10.99 -10.57
N VAL A 202 2.42 -10.41 -11.58
CA VAL A 202 1.98 -10.44 -12.98
C VAL A 202 1.83 -11.89 -13.48
N ALA A 203 2.80 -12.76 -13.18
CA ALA A 203 2.75 -14.17 -13.55
C ALA A 203 1.64 -14.94 -12.81
N ALA A 204 1.42 -14.67 -11.53
CA ALA A 204 0.33 -15.26 -10.74
C ALA A 204 -1.06 -14.90 -11.26
N GLY A 205 -1.20 -13.69 -11.84
CA GLY A 205 -2.38 -13.31 -12.61
C GLY A 205 -2.45 -13.95 -13.99
N GLY A 206 -1.37 -14.49 -14.55
CA GLY A 206 -1.33 -14.92 -15.95
C GLY A 206 -1.29 -13.74 -16.93
N LEU A 207 -0.80 -12.57 -16.49
CA LEU A 207 -0.73 -11.34 -17.29
C LEU A 207 0.65 -11.12 -17.94
N THR A 208 1.57 -12.07 -17.83
CA THR A 208 2.93 -11.94 -18.37
C THR A 208 2.95 -11.58 -19.85
N GLN A 209 2.15 -12.26 -20.68
CA GLN A 209 2.11 -12.00 -22.12
C GLN A 209 1.45 -10.65 -22.44
N PRO A 210 0.26 -10.32 -21.91
CA PRO A 210 -0.33 -8.97 -22.05
C PRO A 210 0.62 -7.84 -21.66
N VAL A 211 1.26 -7.93 -20.50
CA VAL A 211 2.21 -6.91 -20.01
C VAL A 211 3.41 -6.80 -20.94
N THR A 212 4.00 -7.92 -21.35
CA THR A 212 5.16 -7.92 -22.25
C THR A 212 4.80 -7.31 -23.61
N ALA A 213 3.63 -7.64 -24.17
CA ALA A 213 3.17 -7.09 -25.43
C ALA A 213 2.92 -5.57 -25.34
N ALA A 214 2.35 -5.10 -24.23
CA ALA A 214 2.16 -3.68 -23.97
C ALA A 214 3.49 -2.93 -23.81
N ILE A 215 4.45 -3.46 -23.04
CA ILE A 215 5.80 -2.89 -22.95
C ILE A 215 6.43 -2.85 -24.35
N ARG A 216 6.32 -3.92 -25.15
CA ARG A 216 6.93 -4.00 -26.49
C ARG A 216 6.42 -2.94 -27.46
N ARG A 217 5.15 -2.52 -27.34
CA ARG A 217 4.59 -1.42 -28.15
C ARG A 217 5.22 -0.07 -27.82
N LEU A 218 5.70 0.10 -26.60
CA LEU A 218 6.36 1.32 -26.13
C LEU A 218 7.89 1.25 -26.33
N ASP A 219 8.50 0.11 -25.99
CA ASP A 219 9.93 -0.13 -26.06
C ASP A 219 10.23 -1.65 -26.12
N ALA A 220 10.76 -2.11 -27.26
CA ALA A 220 11.09 -3.51 -27.46
C ALA A 220 12.21 -4.01 -26.55
N ALA A 221 13.23 -3.19 -26.26
CA ALA A 221 14.35 -3.58 -25.42
C ALA A 221 13.90 -3.77 -23.96
N GLN A 222 12.95 -2.95 -23.50
CA GLN A 222 12.39 -3.09 -22.15
C GLN A 222 11.47 -4.31 -22.03
N ALA A 223 10.78 -4.69 -23.11
CA ALA A 223 9.99 -5.93 -23.13
C ALA A 223 10.89 -7.15 -22.96
N ASP A 224 12.03 -7.17 -23.66
CA ASP A 224 13.02 -8.23 -23.53
C ASP A 224 13.64 -8.23 -22.13
N ALA A 225 13.99 -7.05 -21.58
CA ALA A 225 14.46 -6.91 -20.21
C ALA A 225 13.44 -7.47 -19.20
N PHE A 226 12.15 -7.16 -19.36
CA PHE A 226 11.06 -7.65 -18.50
C PHE A 226 10.90 -9.18 -18.56
N GLN A 227 11.19 -9.81 -19.70
CA GLN A 227 11.20 -11.26 -19.81
C GLN A 227 12.35 -11.92 -19.04
N THR A 228 13.47 -11.22 -18.87
CA THR A 228 14.63 -11.74 -18.11
C THR A 228 14.51 -11.62 -16.59
N VAL A 229 13.51 -10.88 -16.08
CA VAL A 229 13.31 -10.68 -14.65
C VAL A 229 12.99 -12.01 -13.99
N ASP A 230 13.91 -12.48 -13.15
CA ASP A 230 13.79 -13.71 -12.38
C ASP A 230 14.67 -13.60 -11.12
N ARG A 231 14.04 -13.78 -9.96
CA ARG A 231 14.69 -13.72 -8.64
C ARG A 231 15.80 -14.75 -8.48
N ASN A 232 15.70 -15.88 -9.18
CA ASN A 232 16.64 -17.00 -9.11
C ASN A 232 17.74 -16.92 -10.17
N ALA A 233 17.60 -16.02 -11.14
CA ALA A 233 18.58 -15.88 -12.20
C ALA A 233 19.92 -15.35 -11.67
N ARG A 234 21.03 -15.87 -12.22
CA ARG A 234 22.36 -15.36 -11.90
C ARG A 234 22.47 -13.88 -12.32
N PRO A 235 22.85 -12.97 -11.43
CA PRO A 235 22.87 -11.54 -11.73
C PRO A 235 24.20 -11.16 -12.36
N THR A 236 24.32 -11.33 -13.67
CA THR A 236 25.45 -10.80 -14.44
C THR A 236 25.36 -9.27 -14.52
N GLU A 237 26.46 -8.59 -14.80
CA GLU A 237 26.48 -7.12 -14.93
C GLU A 237 25.50 -6.63 -16.00
N ALA A 238 25.48 -7.29 -17.16
CA ALA A 238 24.54 -6.98 -18.25
C ALA A 238 23.08 -7.12 -17.80
N ARG A 239 22.75 -8.17 -17.04
CA ARG A 239 21.37 -8.39 -16.55
C ARG A 239 20.97 -7.35 -15.50
N ARG A 240 21.88 -6.99 -14.60
CA ARG A 240 21.65 -5.90 -13.63
C ARG A 240 21.39 -4.58 -14.36
N ALA A 241 22.19 -4.25 -15.36
CA ALA A 241 22.00 -3.05 -16.18
C ALA A 241 20.64 -3.03 -16.90
N GLN A 242 20.19 -4.18 -17.42
CA GLN A 242 18.85 -4.33 -18.01
C GLN A 242 17.75 -4.08 -16.98
N TRP A 243 17.84 -4.68 -15.80
CA TRP A 243 16.84 -4.50 -14.73
C TRP A 243 16.82 -3.08 -14.17
N ASP A 244 17.98 -2.43 -14.06
CA ASP A 244 18.08 -1.02 -13.69
C ASP A 244 17.44 -0.10 -14.73
N GLY A 245 17.70 -0.38 -16.01
CA GLY A 245 17.04 0.29 -17.11
C GLY A 245 15.52 0.15 -17.04
N LEU A 246 15.04 -1.05 -16.76
CA LEU A 246 13.62 -1.36 -16.64
C LEU A 246 12.95 -0.67 -15.46
N LEU A 247 13.59 -0.65 -14.28
CA LEU A 247 13.07 0.08 -13.12
C LEU A 247 12.92 1.59 -13.40
N ARG A 248 13.95 2.21 -13.99
CA ARG A 248 13.86 3.62 -14.41
C ARG A 248 12.79 3.83 -15.49
N TRP A 249 12.65 2.88 -16.40
CA TRP A 249 11.65 2.95 -17.44
C TRP A 249 10.22 2.88 -16.87
N PHE A 250 9.94 2.01 -15.89
CA PHE A 250 8.65 1.99 -15.19
C PHE A 250 8.35 3.32 -14.49
N ALA A 251 9.35 3.93 -13.82
CA ALA A 251 9.20 5.24 -13.20
C ALA A 251 8.79 6.34 -14.20
N ALA A 252 9.34 6.30 -15.42
CA ALA A 252 9.02 7.26 -16.46
C ALA A 252 7.75 6.94 -17.27
N ASN A 253 7.42 5.66 -17.45
CA ASN A 253 6.43 5.20 -18.43
C ASN A 253 5.24 4.43 -17.83
N GLY A 254 5.13 4.30 -16.50
CA GLY A 254 4.06 3.55 -15.85
C GLY A 254 2.64 3.96 -16.30
N GLN A 255 2.37 5.26 -16.41
CA GLN A 255 1.10 5.76 -16.94
C GLN A 255 0.87 5.37 -18.41
N ALA A 256 1.89 5.50 -19.26
CA ALA A 256 1.80 5.12 -20.67
C ALA A 256 1.53 3.62 -20.82
N LEU A 257 2.20 2.78 -20.03
CA LEU A 257 1.99 1.34 -19.99
C LEU A 257 0.56 0.97 -19.55
N SER A 258 0.04 1.61 -18.49
CA SER A 258 -1.35 1.40 -18.07
C SER A 258 -2.34 1.81 -19.17
N GLY A 259 -2.09 2.90 -19.89
CA GLY A 259 -2.87 3.31 -21.05
C GLY A 259 -2.85 2.28 -22.19
N GLU A 260 -1.68 1.73 -22.51
CA GLU A 260 -1.53 0.67 -23.52
C GLU A 260 -2.32 -0.59 -23.18
N LEU A 261 -2.25 -1.03 -21.93
CA LEU A 261 -3.02 -2.18 -21.45
C LEU A 261 -4.53 -1.92 -21.47
N PHE A 262 -4.95 -0.74 -21.00
CA PHE A 262 -6.36 -0.34 -20.96
C PHE A 262 -6.98 -0.28 -22.36
N ASN A 263 -6.27 0.31 -23.32
CA ASN A 263 -6.78 0.55 -24.67
C ASN A 263 -6.74 -0.70 -25.56
N HIS A 264 -5.70 -1.53 -25.44
CA HIS A 264 -5.45 -2.61 -26.39
C HIS A 264 -5.73 -4.02 -25.84
N THR A 265 -6.05 -4.17 -24.56
CA THR A 265 -6.30 -5.49 -23.97
C THR A 265 -7.71 -5.65 -23.43
N LEU A 266 -8.31 -4.59 -22.91
CA LEU A 266 -9.68 -4.65 -22.39
C LEU A 266 -10.71 -4.55 -23.50
N SER A 267 -11.86 -5.21 -23.33
CA SER A 267 -13.06 -4.95 -24.13
C SER A 267 -13.72 -3.63 -23.72
N GLN A 268 -14.60 -3.09 -24.57
CA GLN A 268 -15.33 -1.87 -24.23
C GLN A 268 -16.15 -2.03 -22.94
N GLN A 269 -16.86 -3.15 -22.80
CA GLN A 269 -17.64 -3.44 -21.59
C GLN A 269 -16.76 -3.46 -20.33
N GLN A 270 -15.55 -4.02 -20.41
CA GLN A 270 -14.62 -4.08 -19.27
C GLN A 270 -14.08 -2.69 -18.91
N ARG A 271 -13.79 -1.86 -19.92
CA ARG A 271 -13.41 -0.46 -19.70
C ARG A 271 -14.54 0.31 -19.02
N ASP A 272 -15.76 0.17 -19.51
CA ASP A 272 -16.93 0.87 -18.96
C ASP A 272 -17.20 0.44 -17.51
N ALA A 273 -17.09 -0.86 -17.21
CA ALA A 273 -17.22 -1.36 -15.83
C ALA A 273 -16.14 -0.80 -14.90
N MET A 274 -14.89 -0.74 -15.35
CA MET A 274 -13.78 -0.19 -14.57
C MET A 274 -13.93 1.33 -14.34
N ILE A 275 -14.32 2.08 -15.37
CA ILE A 275 -14.61 3.51 -15.26
C ILE A 275 -15.79 3.73 -14.31
N GLY A 276 -16.85 2.94 -14.45
CA GLY A 276 -18.03 2.99 -13.58
C GLY A 276 -17.67 2.79 -12.12
N PHE A 277 -16.83 1.81 -11.80
CA PHE A 277 -16.33 1.59 -10.44
C PHE A 277 -15.44 2.76 -9.95
N ASN A 278 -14.47 3.19 -10.77
CA ASN A 278 -13.51 4.22 -10.39
C ASN A 278 -14.14 5.62 -10.19
N HIS A 279 -15.19 5.92 -10.94
CA HIS A 279 -15.96 7.17 -10.83
C HIS A 279 -17.31 6.98 -10.15
N GLY A 280 -17.53 5.80 -9.57
CA GLY A 280 -18.76 5.42 -8.90
C GLY A 280 -18.94 6.12 -7.56
N ARG A 281 -20.15 5.98 -7.00
CA ARG A 281 -20.54 6.64 -5.75
C ARG A 281 -19.68 6.24 -4.55
N TYR A 282 -19.18 5.00 -4.53
CA TYR A 282 -18.26 4.53 -3.49
C TYR A 282 -16.93 5.29 -3.50
N THR A 283 -16.29 5.40 -4.67
CA THR A 283 -15.03 6.12 -4.81
C THR A 283 -15.22 7.61 -4.52
N ALA A 284 -16.35 8.19 -4.93
CA ALA A 284 -16.73 9.55 -4.58
C ALA A 284 -16.94 9.75 -3.06
N ALA A 285 -17.60 8.80 -2.39
CA ALA A 285 -17.83 8.84 -0.95
C ALA A 285 -16.52 8.76 -0.15
N ILE A 286 -15.57 7.93 -0.58
CA ILE A 286 -14.22 7.87 0.00
C ILE A 286 -13.52 9.23 -0.16
N ALA A 287 -13.51 9.79 -1.37
CA ALA A 287 -12.87 11.07 -1.64
C ALA A 287 -13.49 12.21 -0.81
N ALA A 288 -14.83 12.23 -0.70
CA ALA A 288 -15.55 13.18 0.13
C ALA A 288 -15.21 13.02 1.61
N GLY A 289 -15.18 11.80 2.14
CA GLY A 289 -14.83 11.51 3.53
C GLY A 289 -13.41 11.94 3.90
N VAL A 290 -12.42 11.62 3.05
CA VAL A 290 -11.03 12.08 3.24
C VAL A 290 -10.95 13.61 3.22
N SER A 291 -11.61 14.26 2.27
CA SER A 291 -11.62 15.72 2.18
C SER A 291 -12.30 16.39 3.38
N ALA A 292 -13.37 15.78 3.89
CA ALA A 292 -14.10 16.23 5.07
C ALA A 292 -13.23 16.12 6.33
N LEU A 293 -12.59 14.96 6.55
CA LEU A 293 -11.69 14.74 7.69
C LEU A 293 -10.51 15.70 7.67
N GLN A 294 -9.90 15.96 6.51
CA GLN A 294 -8.82 16.94 6.38
C GLN A 294 -9.26 18.35 6.76
N ALA A 295 -10.44 18.78 6.28
CA ALA A 295 -10.99 20.10 6.62
C ALA A 295 -11.26 20.22 8.13
N TRP A 296 -11.86 19.18 8.73
CA TRP A 296 -12.10 19.13 10.17
C TRP A 296 -10.79 19.23 10.97
N ARG A 297 -9.77 18.43 10.62
CA ARG A 297 -8.48 18.44 11.35
C ARG A 297 -7.79 19.80 11.31
N ALA A 298 -7.83 20.49 10.17
CA ALA A 298 -7.28 21.84 10.07
C ALA A 298 -8.03 22.82 11.01
N ARG A 299 -9.35 22.68 11.13
CA ARG A 299 -10.19 23.49 12.01
C ARG A 299 -9.96 23.18 13.49
N GLU A 300 -9.88 21.90 13.83
CA GLU A 300 -9.62 21.41 15.19
C GLU A 300 -8.25 21.86 15.69
N GLN A 301 -7.21 21.78 14.85
CA GLN A 301 -5.86 22.28 15.17
C GLN A 301 -5.84 23.78 15.47
N ALA A 302 -6.76 24.56 14.88
CA ALA A 302 -6.94 25.97 15.18
C ALA A 302 -7.78 26.23 16.45
N GLY A 303 -8.24 25.18 17.15
CA GLY A 303 -9.09 25.28 18.34
C GLY A 303 -10.50 25.78 18.03
N GLN A 304 -10.96 25.67 16.78
CA GLN A 304 -12.23 26.23 16.33
C GLN A 304 -13.31 25.14 16.17
N PRO A 305 -14.59 25.47 16.41
CA PRO A 305 -15.69 24.57 16.10
C PRO A 305 -15.88 24.43 14.57
N PRO A 306 -16.55 23.35 14.11
CA PRO A 306 -16.92 23.19 12.70
C PRO A 306 -17.70 24.40 12.17
N ALA A 307 -17.33 24.92 11.00
CA ALA A 307 -17.95 26.06 10.34
C ALA A 307 -19.03 25.69 9.32
N GLY A 308 -19.16 24.42 8.96
CA GLY A 308 -20.15 23.98 7.98
C GLY A 308 -20.23 22.46 7.81
N ASN A 309 -21.12 22.02 6.92
CA ASN A 309 -21.47 20.60 6.76
C ASN A 309 -20.27 19.70 6.45
N LYS A 310 -19.29 20.19 5.67
CA LYS A 310 -18.08 19.42 5.36
C LYS A 310 -17.24 19.14 6.60
N GLU A 311 -17.06 20.12 7.48
CA GLU A 311 -16.31 19.96 8.72
C GLU A 311 -17.11 19.17 9.77
N LEU A 312 -18.44 19.30 9.77
CA LEU A 312 -19.32 18.45 10.60
C LEU A 312 -19.18 16.98 10.22
N ALA A 313 -19.21 16.65 8.91
CA ALA A 313 -18.95 15.30 8.43
C ALA A 313 -17.52 14.83 8.79
N GLY A 314 -16.52 15.70 8.69
CA GLY A 314 -15.15 15.37 9.10
C GLY A 314 -15.02 15.05 10.58
N ARG A 315 -15.75 15.77 11.43
CA ARG A 315 -15.84 15.51 12.87
C ARG A 315 -16.59 14.20 13.17
N GLU A 316 -17.65 13.91 12.44
CA GLU A 316 -18.36 12.62 12.53
C GLU A 316 -17.42 11.44 12.21
N ILE A 317 -16.61 11.58 11.17
CA ILE A 317 -15.60 10.58 10.80
C ILE A 317 -14.53 10.45 11.89
N ASP A 318 -14.01 11.56 12.42
CA ASP A 318 -12.97 11.52 13.47
C ASP A 318 -13.48 10.90 14.78
N LEU A 319 -14.78 11.05 15.04
CA LEU A 319 -15.47 10.49 16.21
C LEU A 319 -16.26 9.21 15.88
N TYR A 320 -15.99 8.54 14.76
CA TYR A 320 -16.80 7.40 14.27
C TYR A 320 -17.00 6.30 15.32
N PHE A 321 -15.99 6.08 16.16
CA PHE A 321 -16.01 5.10 17.26
C PHE A 321 -16.27 5.72 18.65
N GLY A 322 -16.81 6.94 18.70
CA GLY A 322 -17.23 7.64 19.91
C GLY A 322 -16.18 8.56 20.54
N LYS A 323 -14.92 8.52 20.09
CA LYS A 323 -13.83 9.43 20.52
C LYS A 323 -12.85 9.67 19.36
N PRO A 324 -11.99 10.70 19.43
CA PRO A 324 -11.07 11.05 18.34
C PRO A 324 -10.19 9.87 17.94
N MET A 325 -9.97 9.67 16.63
CA MET A 325 -9.15 8.57 16.09
C MET A 325 -7.76 8.50 16.73
N ASN A 326 -7.16 9.65 17.06
CA ASN A 326 -5.82 9.72 17.65
C ASN A 326 -5.78 9.41 19.16
N SER A 327 -6.94 9.18 19.79
CA SER A 327 -7.04 8.85 21.23
C SER A 327 -7.02 7.34 21.51
N TYR A 328 -6.90 6.51 20.48
CA TYR A 328 -6.72 5.07 20.62
C TYR A 328 -5.24 4.74 20.77
N PRO A 329 -4.84 4.05 21.86
CA PRO A 329 -3.43 3.74 22.10
C PRO A 329 -2.91 2.79 21.03
N ALA A 330 -1.67 3.01 20.61
CA ALA A 330 -0.93 2.05 19.81
C ALA A 330 -0.75 0.75 20.59
N ASP A 331 -0.83 -0.38 19.89
CA ASP A 331 -0.48 -1.68 20.48
C ASP A 331 0.98 -1.99 20.15
N THR A 332 1.86 -1.71 21.10
CA THR A 332 3.30 -1.94 20.94
C THR A 332 3.65 -3.42 20.79
N ALA A 333 2.77 -4.35 21.20
CA ALA A 333 2.98 -5.77 20.98
C ALA A 333 2.75 -6.16 19.52
N THR A 334 1.91 -5.38 18.81
CA THR A 334 1.65 -5.58 17.39
C THR A 334 2.46 -4.67 16.45
N GLU A 335 3.19 -3.66 16.95
CA GLU A 335 3.98 -2.70 16.15
C GLU A 335 5.00 -3.37 15.20
N PRO A 336 4.81 -3.32 13.86
CA PRO A 336 5.64 -4.05 12.91
C PRO A 336 7.10 -3.58 12.84
N LEU A 337 7.34 -2.28 12.97
CA LEU A 337 8.69 -1.72 12.91
C LEU A 337 9.50 -2.04 14.17
N ALA A 338 8.88 -2.05 15.35
CA ALA A 338 9.54 -2.49 16.58
C ALA A 338 9.91 -3.98 16.53
N TRP A 339 9.00 -4.81 16.02
CA TRP A 339 9.28 -6.21 15.75
C TRP A 339 10.46 -6.36 14.78
N LEU A 340 10.46 -5.62 13.68
CA LEU A 340 11.51 -5.70 12.65
C LEU A 340 12.89 -5.37 13.23
N ARG A 341 13.00 -4.26 13.97
CA ARG A 341 14.26 -3.86 14.64
C ARG A 341 14.79 -4.98 15.54
N THR A 342 13.91 -5.58 16.34
CA THR A 342 14.27 -6.64 17.29
C THR A 342 14.72 -7.91 16.58
N GLN A 343 13.94 -8.40 15.61
CA GLN A 343 14.26 -9.64 14.90
C GLN A 343 15.47 -9.48 13.99
N SER A 344 15.64 -8.30 13.41
CA SER A 344 16.82 -7.96 12.62
C SER A 344 18.12 -8.06 13.46
N ALA A 345 18.14 -7.45 14.65
CA ALA A 345 19.29 -7.53 15.55
C ALA A 345 19.63 -8.98 15.94
N ARG A 346 18.60 -9.78 16.28
CA ARG A 346 18.74 -11.20 16.63
C ARG A 346 19.27 -12.04 15.47
N TYR A 347 18.75 -11.83 14.26
CA TYR A 347 19.22 -12.54 13.07
C TYR A 347 20.69 -12.20 12.78
N LEU A 348 21.05 -10.92 12.87
CA LEU A 348 22.43 -10.48 12.64
C LEU A 348 23.42 -11.02 13.67
N GLU A 349 23.01 -11.25 14.92
CA GLU A 349 23.86 -11.89 15.93
C GLU A 349 24.20 -13.34 15.56
N GLN A 350 23.24 -14.07 15.00
CA GLN A 350 23.40 -15.49 14.64
C GLN A 350 24.10 -15.66 13.29
N HIS A 351 23.91 -14.72 12.36
CA HIS A 351 24.33 -14.86 10.96
C HIS A 351 25.38 -13.83 10.52
N LYS A 352 26.04 -13.15 11.46
CA LYS A 352 27.00 -12.07 11.19
C LYS A 352 28.05 -12.46 10.15
N ALA A 353 28.66 -13.64 10.28
CA ALA A 353 29.74 -14.06 9.39
C ALA A 353 29.29 -14.20 7.92
N ALA A 354 28.03 -14.58 7.68
CA ALA A 354 27.49 -14.74 6.34
C ALA A 354 26.98 -13.41 5.73
N LEU A 355 26.47 -12.51 6.56
CA LEU A 355 25.90 -11.22 6.14
C LEU A 355 26.91 -10.06 6.14
N CYS A 356 27.98 -10.20 6.90
CA CYS A 356 29.00 -9.17 7.08
C CYS A 356 30.40 -9.82 6.96
N PRO A 357 30.69 -10.50 5.82
CA PRO A 357 32.03 -11.04 5.60
C PRO A 357 33.02 -9.89 5.60
N GLY A 358 34.03 -9.99 6.46
CA GLY A 358 35.09 -9.01 6.62
C GLY A 358 35.99 -8.90 5.39
#